data_AF-A0A7S0IDH8-F1
#
_entry.id   AF-A0A7S0IDH8-F1
#
_cell.length_a   1.000
_cell.length_b   1.000
_cell.length_c   1.000
_cell.angle_alpha   90.00
_cell.angle_beta   90.00
_cell.angle_gamma   90.00
#
_symmetry.space_group_name_H-M   'P 1'
#
loop_
_entity.id
_entity.type
_entity.pdbx_description
1 polymer ?
#
loop_
_entity_poly.entity_id
_entity_poly.type
_entity_poly.pdbx_seq_one_letter_code
_entity_poly.pdbx_strand_id
1 'polypeptide(L)'
;GRGARNWSSPFANAATHGRAQGQAEDLAARDCDGHGTHIAGTLAGTTVGVAPNARIHPARVLDCDGDGRASDVVAALDWCAGHVRYNRALKSPTGNADDADAHPAVATLALGLMAGARSVAMERAVVQFIRRTGVLVVVAAGNFRDADACDVSPARVAPALTMGASDATDRAYAYGATGACVDAWAPGVDVVSACGGARRCGDDVGDDSRYDSTYVSQSGTSMAVGHGAGAAALLL
;
A
#
# COMPACT_ATOMS: atom_id res chain seq x y z
N GLY A 1 14.08 -2.08 32.76
CA GLY A 1 15.45 -2.64 32.81
C GLY A 1 16.00 -2.67 31.39
N ARG A 2 17.21 -2.15 31.22
CA ARG A 2 18.00 -1.88 29.99
C ARG A 2 17.85 -2.87 28.81
N GLY A 3 17.84 -2.30 27.59
CA GLY A 3 18.68 -2.77 26.48
C GLY A 3 17.96 -3.26 25.22
N ALA A 4 17.67 -2.37 24.26
CA ALA A 4 17.50 -2.74 22.85
C ALA A 4 18.59 -2.01 22.05
N ARG A 5 19.46 -2.81 21.43
CA ARG A 5 20.61 -2.38 20.64
C ARG A 5 20.11 -1.81 19.30
N ASN A 6 20.65 -0.64 18.95
CA ASN A 6 20.51 -0.01 17.64
C ASN A 6 20.94 -0.98 16.53
N TRP A 7 19.95 -1.49 15.79
CA TRP A 7 20.18 -2.07 14.47
C TRP A 7 20.06 -0.94 13.45
N SER A 8 21.19 -0.46 12.95
CA SER A 8 21.26 0.52 11.86
C SER A 8 20.88 -0.17 10.55
N SER A 9 19.58 -0.30 10.31
CA SER A 9 19.02 -0.56 8.99
C SER A 9 18.91 0.77 8.23
N PRO A 10 19.06 0.83 6.90
CA PRO A 10 18.68 2.01 6.12
C PRO A 10 17.22 2.45 6.32
N PHE A 11 16.39 1.63 6.99
CA PHE A 11 15.03 1.91 7.43
C PHE A 11 14.93 2.49 8.85
N ALA A 12 16.02 3.01 9.44
CA ALA A 12 16.09 3.54 10.81
C ALA A 12 15.14 4.72 11.14
N ASN A 13 14.37 5.22 10.16
CA ASN A 13 13.33 6.23 10.33
C ASN A 13 11.89 5.69 10.11
N ALA A 14 11.66 4.38 10.22
CA ALA A 14 10.30 3.84 10.32
C ALA A 14 9.72 4.19 11.71
N ALA A 15 9.29 5.44 11.86
CA ALA A 15 8.68 5.94 13.08
C ALA A 15 7.38 5.19 13.41
N THR A 16 7.14 5.08 14.71
CA THR A 16 6.05 4.37 15.35
C THR A 16 4.72 5.09 15.18
N HIS A 17 3.69 4.34 14.77
CA HIS A 17 2.29 4.51 15.15
C HIS A 17 1.66 5.89 14.87
N GLY A 18 1.11 6.09 13.67
CA GLY A 18 0.22 7.20 13.36
C GLY A 18 -1.14 6.72 12.83
N ARG A 19 -2.22 7.45 13.18
CA ARG A 19 -3.45 7.43 12.38
C ARG A 19 -3.19 8.28 11.13
N ALA A 20 -3.71 7.89 9.96
CA ALA A 20 -3.66 8.73 8.77
C ALA A 20 -4.63 9.92 8.94
N GLN A 21 -4.21 10.90 9.73
CA GLN A 21 -4.87 12.20 9.86
C GLN A 21 -3.98 13.21 9.16
N GLY A 22 -4.58 14.13 8.40
CA GLY A 22 -3.91 15.24 7.71
C GLY A 22 -3.32 16.28 8.68
N GLN A 23 -2.57 15.84 9.69
CA GLN A 23 -1.80 16.67 10.61
C GLN A 23 -0.36 16.13 10.59
N ALA A 24 0.55 17.01 10.18
CA ALA A 24 1.85 16.71 9.58
C ALA A 24 2.96 16.22 10.54
N GLU A 25 2.64 15.62 11.69
CA GLU A 25 3.64 15.50 12.77
C GLU A 25 4.06 14.08 13.20
N ASP A 26 3.70 13.02 12.46
CA ASP A 26 4.26 11.67 12.74
C ASP A 26 4.70 10.87 11.48
N LEU A 27 5.06 11.59 10.41
CA LEU A 27 5.56 11.05 9.13
C LEU A 27 7.08 11.24 8.97
N ALA A 28 7.90 10.68 9.86
CA ALA A 28 9.37 10.76 9.71
C ALA A 28 9.93 10.01 8.47
N ALA A 29 9.07 9.32 7.70
CA ALA A 29 9.24 9.14 6.27
C ALA A 29 8.36 10.19 5.55
N ARG A 30 8.89 11.40 5.35
CA ARG A 30 8.19 12.46 4.62
C ARG A 30 7.84 11.92 3.23
N ASP A 31 6.56 11.64 3.00
CA ASP A 31 6.04 11.33 1.67
C ASP A 31 6.11 12.61 0.85
N CYS A 32 7.18 12.74 0.07
CA CYS A 32 7.45 13.92 -0.76
C CYS A 32 6.72 13.85 -2.10
N ASP A 33 6.34 12.65 -2.55
CA ASP A 33 5.60 12.44 -3.80
C ASP A 33 4.10 12.65 -3.56
N GLY A 34 3.52 11.98 -2.56
CA GLY A 34 2.11 12.08 -2.17
C GLY A 34 1.25 10.86 -2.48
N HIS A 35 1.74 9.94 -3.31
CA HIS A 35 1.04 8.70 -3.66
C HIS A 35 0.77 7.82 -2.44
N GLY A 36 1.77 7.67 -1.56
CA GLY A 36 1.62 6.87 -0.35
C GLY A 36 0.57 7.42 0.59
N THR A 37 0.53 8.74 0.76
CA THR A 37 -0.46 9.46 1.57
C THR A 37 -1.86 9.30 1.01
N HIS A 38 -2.01 9.42 -0.32
CA HIS A 38 -3.30 9.22 -0.98
C HIS A 38 -3.85 7.81 -0.77
N ILE A 39 -3.02 6.78 -0.98
CA ILE A 39 -3.43 5.38 -0.75
C ILE A 39 -3.76 5.13 0.73
N ALA A 40 -2.93 5.63 1.64
CA ALA A 40 -3.17 5.50 3.08
C ALA A 40 -4.47 6.17 3.51
N GLY A 41 -4.80 7.33 2.92
CA GLY A 41 -6.07 8.02 3.11
C GLY A 41 -7.26 7.21 2.57
N THR A 42 -7.12 6.56 1.41
CA THR A 42 -8.18 5.72 0.81
C THR A 42 -8.42 4.46 1.66
N LEU A 43 -7.35 3.92 2.24
CA LEU A 43 -7.43 2.74 3.10
C LEU A 43 -8.01 3.08 4.47
N ALA A 44 -7.42 4.05 5.19
CA ALA A 44 -7.67 4.29 6.61
C ALA A 44 -7.85 5.77 7.01
N GLY A 45 -8.06 6.67 6.05
CA GLY A 45 -8.38 8.06 6.35
C GLY A 45 -9.68 8.20 7.13
N THR A 46 -9.72 9.07 8.14
CA THR A 46 -10.89 9.18 9.03
C THR A 46 -12.16 9.72 8.36
N THR A 47 -12.01 10.42 7.22
CA THR A 47 -13.11 11.05 6.49
C THR A 47 -13.52 10.26 5.25
N VAL A 48 -12.53 9.71 4.52
CA VAL A 48 -12.71 9.13 3.18
C VAL A 48 -12.18 7.70 3.07
N GLY A 49 -11.60 7.17 4.14
CA GLY A 49 -11.01 5.83 4.15
C GLY A 49 -12.05 4.74 4.34
N VAL A 50 -11.80 3.59 3.72
CA VAL A 50 -12.67 2.41 3.85
C VAL A 50 -12.64 1.82 5.26
N ALA A 51 -11.47 1.77 5.90
CA ALA A 51 -11.24 1.22 7.24
C ALA A 51 -10.62 2.30 8.18
N PRO A 52 -11.37 3.32 8.61
CA PRO A 52 -10.84 4.49 9.32
C PRO A 52 -10.20 4.21 10.69
N ASN A 53 -10.39 3.00 11.22
CA ASN A 53 -9.79 2.55 12.48
C ASN A 53 -8.55 1.67 12.29
N ALA A 54 -8.20 1.32 11.04
CA ALA A 54 -6.98 0.59 10.74
C ALA A 54 -5.74 1.44 11.05
N ARG A 55 -4.67 0.79 11.52
CA ARG A 55 -3.39 1.45 11.78
C ARG A 55 -2.47 1.26 10.57
N ILE A 56 -1.82 2.34 10.15
CA ILE A 56 -0.89 2.31 9.01
C ILE A 56 0.55 2.18 9.53
N HIS A 57 1.31 1.28 8.90
CA HIS A 57 2.75 1.12 9.11
C HIS A 57 3.47 1.36 7.78
N PRO A 58 4.02 2.57 7.54
CA PRO A 58 4.62 2.89 6.26
C PRO A 58 6.01 2.25 6.10
N ALA A 59 6.27 1.70 4.91
CA ALA A 59 7.60 1.29 4.47
C ALA A 59 7.90 1.97 3.13
N ARG A 60 8.78 2.98 3.16
CA ARG A 60 9.11 3.77 1.98
C ARG A 60 10.09 3.00 1.09
N VAL A 61 9.67 2.71 -0.14
CA VAL A 61 10.47 2.03 -1.18
C VAL A 61 10.57 2.81 -2.49
N LEU A 62 9.90 3.96 -2.57
CA LEU A 62 9.94 4.88 -3.70
C LEU A 62 10.53 6.22 -3.26
N ASP A 63 11.24 6.88 -4.17
CA ASP A 63 11.80 8.21 -3.98
C ASP A 63 10.75 9.32 -4.17
N CYS A 64 11.17 10.58 -4.31
CA CYS A 64 10.26 11.72 -4.43
C CYS A 64 9.67 11.89 -5.84
N ASP A 65 10.17 11.14 -6.83
CA ASP A 65 9.63 11.10 -8.18
C ASP A 65 8.69 9.91 -8.39
N GLY A 66 8.56 9.04 -7.38
CA GLY A 66 7.74 7.84 -7.41
C GLY A 66 8.48 6.61 -7.95
N ASP A 67 9.80 6.69 -8.08
CA ASP A 67 10.65 5.62 -8.62
C ASP A 67 11.34 4.82 -7.51
N GLY A 68 11.64 3.56 -7.77
CA GLY A 68 12.35 2.70 -6.80
C GLY A 68 12.85 1.41 -7.42
N ARG A 69 13.70 0.69 -6.69
CA ARG A 69 14.28 -0.57 -7.20
C ARG A 69 13.51 -1.77 -6.67
N ALA A 70 13.47 -2.83 -7.47
CA ALA A 70 12.95 -4.11 -7.02
C ALA A 70 13.67 -4.64 -5.77
N SER A 71 14.97 -4.35 -5.62
CA SER A 71 15.74 -4.69 -4.42
C SER A 71 15.23 -4.02 -3.17
N ASP A 72 14.73 -2.79 -3.28
CA ASP A 72 14.24 -2.00 -2.15
C ASP A 72 12.90 -2.57 -1.67
N VAL A 73 12.04 -2.98 -2.61
CA VAL A 73 10.80 -3.72 -2.31
C VAL A 73 11.10 -5.05 -1.62
N VAL A 74 12.09 -5.81 -2.10
CA VAL A 74 12.50 -7.08 -1.48
C VAL A 74 12.99 -6.85 -0.04
N ALA A 75 13.84 -5.85 0.18
CA ALA A 75 14.36 -5.51 1.50
C ALA A 75 13.24 -5.04 2.45
N ALA A 76 12.29 -4.23 1.95
CA ALA A 76 11.16 -3.77 2.73
C ALA A 76 10.21 -4.91 3.12
N LEU A 77 9.96 -5.88 2.24
CA LEU A 77 9.16 -7.07 2.57
C LEU A 77 9.82 -7.90 3.67
N ASP A 78 11.15 -8.08 3.65
CA ASP A 78 11.86 -8.78 4.72
C ASP A 78 11.75 -8.03 6.06
N TRP A 79 11.92 -6.71 6.06
CA TRP A 79 11.72 -5.86 7.24
C TRP A 79 10.26 -5.94 7.75
N CYS A 80 9.27 -5.85 6.86
CA CYS A 80 7.86 -5.94 7.21
C CYS A 80 7.52 -7.28 7.84
N ALA A 81 8.11 -8.39 7.37
CA ALA A 81 7.90 -9.70 7.97
C ALA A 81 8.39 -9.75 9.42
N GLY A 82 9.55 -9.16 9.70
CA GLY A 82 10.06 -8.98 11.06
C GLY A 82 9.13 -8.12 11.92
N HIS A 83 8.63 -7.01 11.37
CA HIS A 83 7.71 -6.10 12.05
C HIS A 83 6.36 -6.75 12.39
N VAL A 84 5.80 -7.53 11.48
CA VAL A 84 4.56 -8.31 11.72
C VAL A 84 4.76 -9.28 12.89
N ARG A 85 5.82 -10.08 12.87
CA ARG A 85 6.13 -11.06 13.92
C ARG A 85 6.38 -10.39 15.27
N TYR A 86 7.07 -9.24 15.27
CA TYR A 86 7.29 -8.45 16.47
C TYR A 86 5.97 -7.96 17.09
N ASN A 87 5.07 -7.37 16.30
CA ASN A 87 3.79 -6.89 16.81
C ASN A 87 2.87 -8.04 17.28
N ARG A 88 2.88 -9.19 16.60
CA ARG A 88 2.16 -10.39 17.07
C ARG A 88 2.67 -10.87 18.41
N ALA A 89 3.99 -11.00 18.59
CA ALA A 89 4.56 -11.39 19.87
C ALA A 89 4.19 -10.42 21.00
N LEU A 90 4.12 -9.11 20.72
CA LEU A 90 3.72 -8.11 21.71
C LEU A 90 2.23 -8.17 22.09
N LYS A 91 1.37 -8.60 21.17
CA LYS A 91 -0.08 -8.66 21.38
C LYS A 91 -0.59 -10.05 21.78
N SER A 92 0.17 -11.10 21.48
CA SER A 92 -0.19 -12.47 21.82
C SER A 92 -0.14 -12.65 23.33
N PRO A 93 -1.18 -13.25 23.96
CA PRO A 93 -1.17 -13.57 25.38
C PRO A 93 0.01 -14.48 25.79
N THR A 94 0.58 -15.22 24.84
CA THR A 94 1.67 -16.18 25.06
C THR A 94 3.04 -15.66 24.62
N GLY A 95 3.11 -14.50 24.00
CA GLY A 95 4.33 -14.01 23.35
C GLY A 95 4.68 -14.72 22.04
N ASN A 96 3.77 -15.53 21.49
CA ASN A 96 4.01 -16.26 20.24
C ASN A 96 4.02 -15.29 19.04
N ALA A 97 5.16 -15.23 18.34
CA ALA A 97 5.35 -14.37 17.17
C ALA A 97 4.57 -14.82 15.92
N ASP A 98 4.07 -16.05 15.93
CA ASP A 98 3.34 -16.67 14.82
C ASP A 98 1.82 -16.73 15.08
N ASP A 99 1.34 -16.15 16.18
CA ASP A 99 -0.08 -15.99 16.51
C ASP A 99 -0.72 -14.93 15.59
N ALA A 100 -1.37 -15.40 14.52
CA ALA A 100 -1.95 -14.53 13.49
C ALA A 100 -3.10 -13.66 14.03
N ASP A 101 -3.85 -14.17 14.99
CA ASP A 101 -5.04 -13.53 15.58
C ASP A 101 -4.66 -12.43 16.58
N ALA A 102 -3.46 -12.51 17.16
CA ALA A 102 -2.96 -11.49 18.08
C ALA A 102 -2.80 -10.10 17.42
N HIS A 103 -2.44 -10.08 16.13
CA HIS A 103 -2.32 -8.85 15.37
C HIS A 103 -2.54 -9.13 13.87
N PRO A 104 -3.81 -9.18 13.42
CA PRO A 104 -4.13 -9.29 12.01
C PRO A 104 -3.54 -8.12 11.22
N ALA A 105 -3.20 -8.37 9.96
CA ALA A 105 -2.58 -7.35 9.11
C ALA A 105 -2.87 -7.63 7.63
N VAL A 106 -2.81 -6.54 6.85
CA VAL A 106 -2.81 -6.55 5.38
C VAL A 106 -1.59 -5.77 4.93
N ALA A 107 -0.90 -6.26 3.90
CA ALA A 107 0.21 -5.56 3.26
C ALA A 107 -0.23 -5.05 1.88
N THR A 108 0.21 -3.85 1.50
CA THR A 108 -0.09 -3.26 0.20
C THR A 108 1.17 -3.03 -0.61
N LEU A 109 1.17 -3.45 -1.87
CA LEU A 109 2.15 -3.03 -2.87
C LEU A 109 1.41 -2.36 -4.02
N ALA A 110 1.10 -1.07 -3.82
CA ALA A 110 0.43 -0.24 -4.81
C ALA A 110 1.39 0.27 -5.91
N LEU A 111 2.34 -0.58 -6.32
CA LEU A 111 3.43 -0.31 -7.24
C LEU A 111 3.57 -1.47 -8.22
N GLY A 112 4.35 -1.28 -9.28
CA GLY A 112 4.64 -2.34 -10.23
C GLY A 112 5.81 -1.98 -11.14
N LEU A 113 6.40 -2.99 -11.75
CA LEU A 113 7.34 -2.78 -12.86
C LEU A 113 6.57 -2.43 -14.13
N MET A 114 7.27 -1.88 -15.11
CA MET A 114 6.74 -1.66 -16.46
C MET A 114 6.19 -2.98 -17.04
N ALA A 115 5.09 -2.92 -17.81
CA ALA A 115 4.55 -4.11 -18.47
C ALA A 115 5.62 -4.83 -19.31
N GLY A 116 5.70 -6.15 -19.19
CA GLY A 116 6.74 -6.98 -19.82
C GLY A 116 8.08 -7.01 -19.07
N ALA A 117 8.30 -6.13 -18.09
CA ALA A 117 9.44 -6.21 -17.19
C ALA A 117 9.14 -7.14 -16.01
N ARG A 118 10.10 -8.02 -15.69
CA ARG A 118 9.93 -9.03 -14.64
C ARG A 118 11.03 -9.00 -13.60
N SER A 119 10.65 -9.20 -12.33
CA SER A 119 11.59 -9.44 -11.24
C SER A 119 11.23 -10.70 -10.47
N VAL A 120 11.89 -11.81 -10.81
CA VAL A 120 11.74 -13.09 -10.09
C VAL A 120 12.09 -12.94 -8.61
N ALA A 121 13.04 -12.06 -8.27
CA ALA A 121 13.41 -11.78 -6.89
C ALA A 121 12.25 -11.12 -6.12
N MET A 122 11.60 -10.11 -6.69
CA MET A 122 10.44 -9.45 -6.09
C MET A 122 9.26 -10.41 -5.97
N GLU A 123 8.94 -11.17 -7.02
CA GLU A 123 7.87 -12.18 -7.00
C GLU A 123 8.09 -13.20 -5.88
N ARG A 124 9.31 -13.73 -5.76
CA ARG A 124 9.67 -14.67 -4.69
C ARG A 124 9.57 -14.03 -3.32
N ALA A 125 9.98 -12.77 -3.16
CA ALA A 125 9.87 -12.07 -1.90
C ALA A 125 8.41 -11.90 -1.45
N VAL A 126 7.49 -11.57 -2.37
CA VAL A 126 6.04 -11.51 -2.08
C VAL A 126 5.53 -12.88 -1.61
N VAL A 127 5.83 -13.95 -2.34
CA VAL A 127 5.43 -15.31 -1.95
C VAL A 127 6.01 -15.71 -0.59
N GLN A 128 7.28 -15.40 -0.32
CA GLN A 128 7.92 -15.72 0.95
C GLN A 128 7.34 -14.90 2.11
N PHE A 129 7.04 -13.62 1.89
CA PHE A 129 6.37 -12.78 2.89
C PHE A 129 5.02 -13.39 3.28
N ILE A 130 4.18 -13.74 2.30
CA ILE A 130 2.87 -14.36 2.53
C ILE A 130 3.04 -15.69 3.29
N ARG A 131 3.95 -16.56 2.85
CA ARG A 131 4.16 -17.87 3.50
C ARG A 131 4.66 -17.76 4.94
N ARG A 132 5.52 -16.78 5.23
CA ARG A 132 6.13 -16.62 6.57
C ARG A 132 5.20 -15.93 7.56
N THR A 133 4.26 -15.12 7.08
CA THR A 133 3.44 -14.26 7.94
C THR A 133 1.95 -14.61 7.88
N GLY A 134 1.48 -15.29 6.83
CA GLY A 134 0.05 -15.46 6.56
C GLY A 134 -0.69 -14.13 6.25
N VAL A 135 0.04 -13.03 6.06
CA VAL A 135 -0.54 -11.72 5.75
C VAL A 135 -0.97 -11.68 4.29
N LEU A 136 -2.21 -11.24 4.04
CA LEU A 136 -2.69 -10.94 2.70
C LEU A 136 -1.89 -9.79 2.10
N VAL A 137 -1.39 -9.97 0.88
CA VAL A 137 -0.73 -8.90 0.12
C VAL A 137 -1.67 -8.46 -1.00
N VAL A 138 -2.04 -7.18 -0.99
CA VAL A 138 -2.86 -6.55 -2.03
C VAL A 138 -1.95 -5.78 -2.98
N VAL A 139 -2.03 -6.06 -4.27
CA VAL A 139 -1.12 -5.51 -5.29
C VAL A 139 -1.88 -4.83 -6.42
N ALA A 140 -1.25 -3.84 -7.05
CA ALA A 140 -1.84 -3.14 -8.19
C ALA A 140 -1.67 -3.96 -9.47
N ALA A 141 -2.71 -4.02 -10.32
CA ALA A 141 -2.60 -4.68 -11.63
C ALA A 141 -1.61 -3.96 -12.57
N GLY A 142 -1.44 -2.65 -12.42
CA GLY A 142 -0.56 -1.82 -13.24
C GLY A 142 -1.34 -0.82 -14.10
N ASN A 143 -0.70 0.30 -14.47
CA ASN A 143 -1.32 1.38 -15.24
C ASN A 143 -0.73 1.47 -16.66
N PHE A 144 -0.82 0.36 -17.40
CA PHE A 144 -0.37 0.27 -18.79
C PHE A 144 -1.55 -0.09 -19.68
N ARG A 145 -1.96 0.86 -20.53
CA ARG A 145 -3.05 0.67 -21.51
C ARG A 145 -2.80 -0.60 -22.33
N ASP A 146 -3.84 -1.41 -22.50
CA ASP A 146 -3.87 -2.65 -23.28
C ASP A 146 -2.89 -3.76 -22.81
N ALA A 147 -2.27 -3.61 -21.62
CA ALA A 147 -1.39 -4.63 -21.06
C ALA A 147 -2.17 -5.73 -20.31
N ASP A 148 -1.61 -6.95 -20.31
CA ASP A 148 -2.05 -8.05 -19.45
C ASP A 148 -1.37 -7.93 -18.07
N ALA A 149 -2.15 -7.95 -16.98
CA ALA A 149 -1.65 -7.94 -15.61
C ALA A 149 -0.74 -9.15 -15.31
N CYS A 150 -0.89 -10.25 -16.05
CA CYS A 150 -0.01 -11.40 -15.98
C CYS A 150 1.43 -11.13 -16.45
N ASP A 151 1.65 -10.02 -17.18
CA ASP A 151 2.96 -9.54 -17.62
C ASP A 151 3.54 -8.45 -16.70
N VAL A 152 2.88 -8.16 -15.58
CA VAL A 152 3.29 -7.14 -14.61
C VAL A 152 3.73 -7.78 -13.29
N SER A 153 4.93 -7.45 -12.81
CA SER A 153 5.37 -7.82 -11.44
C SER A 153 5.10 -6.67 -10.46
N PRO A 154 4.51 -6.90 -9.27
CA PRO A 154 4.11 -8.20 -8.71
C PRO A 154 2.67 -8.65 -9.01
N ALA A 155 1.91 -7.97 -9.87
CA ALA A 155 0.51 -8.30 -10.20
C ALA A 155 0.27 -9.78 -10.57
N ARG A 156 1.22 -10.42 -11.23
CA ARG A 156 1.16 -11.83 -11.61
C ARG A 156 1.40 -12.85 -10.49
N VAL A 157 1.66 -12.40 -9.26
CA VAL A 157 1.98 -13.29 -8.13
C VAL A 157 0.68 -13.88 -7.57
N ALA A 158 0.34 -15.10 -8.01
CA ALA A 158 -0.95 -15.74 -7.72
C ALA A 158 -1.38 -15.81 -6.23
N PRO A 159 -0.50 -15.91 -5.22
CA PRO A 159 -0.93 -15.84 -3.81
C PRO A 159 -1.29 -14.43 -3.31
N ALA A 160 -1.02 -13.37 -4.07
CA ALA A 160 -1.41 -12.01 -3.76
C ALA A 160 -2.81 -11.72 -4.33
N LEU A 161 -3.47 -10.68 -3.80
CA LEU A 161 -4.74 -10.17 -4.31
C LEU A 161 -4.48 -9.00 -5.26
N THR A 162 -4.65 -9.22 -6.56
CA THR A 162 -4.38 -8.23 -7.60
C THR A 162 -5.62 -7.43 -7.94
N MET A 163 -5.49 -6.10 -7.79
CA MET A 163 -6.59 -5.15 -7.95
C MET A 163 -6.53 -4.42 -9.29
N GLY A 164 -7.59 -4.58 -10.08
CA GLY A 164 -7.93 -3.70 -11.20
C GLY A 164 -8.71 -2.46 -10.71
N ALA A 165 -8.69 -1.39 -11.51
CA ALA A 165 -9.40 -0.14 -11.22
C ALA A 165 -10.64 0.02 -12.09
N SER A 166 -11.75 0.46 -11.51
CA SER A 166 -12.95 0.88 -12.24
C SER A 166 -13.32 2.34 -11.97
N ASP A 167 -14.06 2.94 -12.89
CA ASP A 167 -14.67 4.26 -12.72
C ASP A 167 -16.06 4.17 -12.06
N ALA A 168 -16.67 5.33 -11.80
CA ALA A 168 -17.99 5.45 -11.17
C ALA A 168 -19.16 4.90 -12.03
N THR A 169 -18.89 4.47 -13.26
CA THR A 169 -19.86 3.82 -14.17
C THR A 169 -19.59 2.32 -14.35
N ASP A 170 -18.79 1.73 -13.45
CA ASP A 170 -18.36 0.32 -13.47
C ASP A 170 -17.59 -0.07 -14.74
N ARG A 171 -16.93 0.90 -15.40
CA ARG A 171 -16.03 0.62 -16.52
C ARG A 171 -14.61 0.45 -16.02
N ALA A 172 -13.89 -0.51 -16.60
CA ALA A 172 -12.46 -0.68 -16.36
C ALA A 172 -11.70 0.61 -16.69
N TYR A 173 -10.75 0.99 -15.82
CA TYR A 173 -9.88 2.14 -16.03
C TYR A 173 -9.13 2.00 -17.35
N ALA A 174 -9.26 2.99 -18.24
CA ALA A 174 -8.77 2.91 -19.61
C ALA A 174 -7.23 2.76 -19.73
N TYR A 175 -6.49 3.03 -18.66
CA TYR A 175 -5.04 2.84 -18.58
C TYR A 175 -4.64 1.69 -17.64
N GLY A 176 -5.59 0.99 -17.01
CA GLY A 176 -5.29 -0.13 -16.13
C GLY A 176 -5.00 -1.41 -16.93
N ALA A 177 -4.02 -2.19 -16.48
CA ALA A 177 -3.80 -3.53 -16.99
C ALA A 177 -5.01 -4.43 -16.64
N THR A 178 -5.32 -5.37 -17.53
CA THR A 178 -6.47 -6.28 -17.39
C THR A 178 -6.03 -7.74 -17.56
N GLY A 179 -6.94 -8.71 -17.53
CA GLY A 179 -6.62 -10.11 -17.81
C GLY A 179 -6.78 -11.03 -16.61
N ALA A 180 -6.37 -12.29 -16.77
CA ALA A 180 -6.68 -13.37 -15.84
C ALA A 180 -5.97 -13.27 -14.48
N CYS A 181 -4.92 -12.44 -14.38
CA CYS A 181 -4.22 -12.17 -13.13
C CYS A 181 -4.85 -11.03 -12.33
N VAL A 182 -5.95 -10.41 -12.79
CA VAL A 182 -6.76 -9.50 -11.98
C VAL A 182 -7.80 -10.32 -11.21
N ASP A 183 -7.72 -10.28 -9.88
CA ASP A 183 -8.61 -11.04 -9.00
C ASP A 183 -9.90 -10.28 -8.68
N ALA A 184 -9.79 -8.95 -8.54
CA ALA A 184 -10.90 -8.09 -8.16
C ALA A 184 -10.76 -6.68 -8.73
N TRP A 185 -11.89 -5.97 -8.79
CA TRP A 185 -11.98 -4.58 -9.22
C TRP A 185 -12.47 -3.71 -8.06
N ALA A 186 -11.95 -2.49 -7.98
CA ALA A 186 -12.41 -1.51 -7.01
C ALA A 186 -12.30 -0.09 -7.60
N PRO A 187 -12.98 0.91 -6.99
CA PRO A 187 -12.88 2.29 -7.44
C PRO A 187 -11.42 2.75 -7.53
N GLY A 188 -11.03 3.22 -8.70
CA GLY A 188 -9.67 3.66 -8.97
C GLY A 188 -9.58 4.80 -9.97
N VAL A 189 -10.70 5.42 -10.35
CA VAL A 189 -10.73 6.63 -11.20
C VAL A 189 -11.36 7.76 -10.38
N ASP A 190 -10.71 8.92 -10.43
CA ASP A 190 -11.10 10.15 -9.72
C ASP A 190 -11.38 9.93 -8.23
N VAL A 191 -10.51 9.15 -7.58
CA VAL A 191 -10.62 8.83 -6.17
C VAL A 191 -10.09 10.00 -5.35
N VAL A 192 -10.98 10.63 -4.59
CA VAL A 192 -10.63 11.70 -3.64
C VAL A 192 -10.05 11.09 -2.37
N SER A 193 -8.84 11.50 -2.01
CA SER A 193 -8.19 11.06 -0.77
C SER A 193 -7.22 12.10 -0.22
N ALA A 194 -6.61 11.81 0.91
CA ALA A 194 -5.68 12.69 1.60
C ALA A 194 -4.52 13.12 0.68
N CYS A 195 -4.22 14.42 0.72
CA CYS A 195 -3.09 15.02 0.04
C CYS A 195 -1.89 15.06 0.99
N GLY A 196 -0.76 14.52 0.54
CA GLY A 196 0.55 14.70 1.16
C GLY A 196 1.62 14.88 0.10
N GLY A 197 2.78 15.41 0.46
CA GLY A 197 3.86 15.66 -0.51
C GLY A 197 3.65 16.91 -1.37
N ALA A 198 4.68 17.31 -2.11
CA ALA A 198 4.64 18.53 -2.93
C ALA A 198 4.40 18.24 -4.42
N ARG A 199 4.53 16.97 -4.84
CA ARG A 199 4.50 16.59 -6.27
C ARG A 199 3.09 16.30 -6.77
N ARG A 200 2.33 15.48 -6.04
CA ARG A 200 0.96 15.10 -6.41
C ARG A 200 -0.12 15.90 -5.69
N CYS A 201 0.29 16.82 -4.80
CA CYS A 201 -0.61 17.82 -4.23
C CYS A 201 -0.54 19.08 -5.08
N GLY A 202 -1.62 19.38 -5.80
CA GLY A 202 -1.69 20.55 -6.69
C GLY A 202 -2.65 20.40 -7.86
N ASP A 203 -3.11 19.19 -8.16
CA ASP A 203 -4.09 18.94 -9.22
C ASP A 203 -5.51 19.07 -8.64
N ASP A 204 -6.29 19.99 -9.21
CA ASP A 204 -7.58 20.49 -8.69
C ASP A 204 -8.56 19.38 -8.25
N VAL A 205 -8.93 19.36 -6.96
CA VAL A 205 -10.24 18.84 -6.54
C VAL A 205 -11.26 19.91 -6.94
N GLY A 206 -11.62 19.93 -8.24
CA GLY A 206 -12.32 21.06 -8.86
C GLY A 206 -13.46 21.62 -8.00
N ASP A 207 -13.43 22.94 -7.74
CA ASP A 207 -14.39 23.84 -7.05
C ASP A 207 -15.47 23.25 -6.09
N ASP A 208 -15.23 22.08 -5.48
CA ASP A 208 -16.06 21.53 -4.42
C ASP A 208 -15.48 22.01 -3.09
N SER A 209 -16.04 23.12 -2.61
CA SER A 209 -15.76 23.80 -1.34
C SER A 209 -15.73 22.90 -0.07
N ARG A 210 -15.97 21.60 -0.20
CA ARG A 210 -15.86 20.59 0.87
C ARG A 210 -14.43 20.09 1.10
N TYR A 211 -13.51 20.31 0.17
CA TYR A 211 -12.14 19.79 0.24
C TYR A 211 -11.13 20.95 0.18
N ASP A 212 -10.61 21.37 1.33
CA ASP A 212 -9.46 22.28 1.43
C ASP A 212 -8.19 21.58 0.88
N SER A 213 -7.03 22.26 0.81
CA SER A 213 -5.74 21.80 0.26
C SER A 213 -5.16 20.50 0.87
N THR A 214 -5.95 19.78 1.66
CA THR A 214 -5.69 18.53 2.35
C THR A 214 -6.19 17.30 1.58
N TYR A 215 -6.89 17.45 0.46
CA TYR A 215 -7.35 16.33 -0.39
C TYR A 215 -6.98 16.54 -1.86
N VAL A 216 -6.86 15.43 -2.58
CA VAL A 216 -6.60 15.42 -4.04
C VAL A 216 -7.30 14.24 -4.70
N SER A 217 -7.72 14.42 -5.95
CA SER A 217 -8.24 13.36 -6.81
C SER A 217 -7.10 12.67 -7.55
N GLN A 218 -7.03 11.34 -7.50
CA GLN A 218 -6.05 10.57 -8.29
C GLN A 218 -6.71 9.33 -8.93
N SER A 219 -6.13 8.91 -10.05
CA SER A 219 -6.58 7.76 -10.83
C SER A 219 -5.47 6.73 -11.01
N GLY A 220 -5.79 5.46 -10.81
CA GLY A 220 -4.92 4.31 -11.05
C GLY A 220 -5.29 3.07 -10.25
N THR A 221 -4.74 1.91 -10.64
CA THR A 221 -4.88 0.65 -9.90
C THR A 221 -4.33 0.73 -8.48
N SER A 222 -3.45 1.68 -8.19
CA SER A 222 -2.98 1.97 -6.83
C SER A 222 -4.11 2.43 -5.89
N MET A 223 -5.07 3.20 -6.38
CA MET A 223 -6.22 3.66 -5.59
C MET A 223 -7.19 2.49 -5.33
N ALA A 224 -7.34 1.59 -6.31
CA ALA A 224 -8.07 0.34 -6.14
C ALA A 224 -7.42 -0.58 -5.07
N VAL A 225 -6.08 -0.61 -4.98
CA VAL A 225 -5.37 -1.29 -3.87
C VAL A 225 -5.75 -0.71 -2.52
N GLY A 226 -5.87 0.61 -2.39
CA GLY A 226 -6.33 1.25 -1.15
C GLY A 226 -7.72 0.75 -0.72
N HIS A 227 -8.66 0.69 -1.65
CA HIS A 227 -10.00 0.14 -1.40
C HIS A 227 -9.97 -1.34 -1.03
N GLY A 228 -9.27 -2.17 -1.82
CA GLY A 228 -9.18 -3.61 -1.58
C GLY A 228 -8.55 -3.95 -0.23
N ALA A 229 -7.48 -3.24 0.13
CA ALA A 229 -6.81 -3.42 1.41
C ALA A 229 -7.66 -2.91 2.59
N GLY A 230 -8.41 -1.82 2.40
CA GLY A 230 -9.35 -1.34 3.40
C GLY A 230 -10.49 -2.33 3.64
N ALA A 231 -11.07 -2.89 2.58
CA ALA A 231 -12.08 -3.93 2.68
C ALA A 231 -11.54 -5.18 3.39
N ALA A 232 -10.32 -5.62 3.05
CA ALA A 232 -9.67 -6.72 3.76
C ALA A 232 -9.43 -6.41 5.24
N ALA A 233 -9.03 -5.18 5.58
CA ALA A 233 -8.83 -4.77 6.98
C ALA A 233 -10.12 -4.74 7.79
N LEU A 234 -11.29 -4.50 7.18
CA LEU A 234 -12.59 -4.59 7.87
C LEU A 234 -13.02 -6.02 8.19
N LEU A 235 -12.46 -7.02 7.49
CA LEU A 235 -12.80 -8.43 7.66
C LEU A 235 -11.93 -9.15 8.71
N LEU A 236 -10.88 -8.47 9.21
CA LEU A 236 -9.91 -8.98 10.18
C LEU A 236 -10.17 -8.44 11.58
#